data_AF-A0A924D7V1-F1
#
_entry.id   AF-A0A924D7V1-F1
#
_cell.length_a   1.000
_cell.length_b   1.000
_cell.length_c   1.000
_cell.angle_alpha   90.00
_cell.angle_beta   90.00
_cell.angle_gamma   90.00
#
_symmetry.space_group_name_H-M   'P 1'
#
loop_
_entity.id
_entity.type
_entity.pdbx_description
1 polymer ?
#
loop_
_entity_poly.entity_id
_entity_poly.type
_entity_poly.pdbx_seq_one_letter_code
_entity_poly.pdbx_strand_id
1 'polypeptide(L)'
;MMKLTKLFLRSIPLTLLILEGTAPASLSQAQRKTRIIRVQPSPAVREAIQIRSQQNSNGENYNRALVALKEIQQNAHRTHNVKQEAEAIREIRTTLQVQAIYRKWQNQARQEIKAGRLGLITYGRGWSVYGVGIEFLEKNYPITRTKSYGCMLGGKEMAEIDGYNEIMRSEIERRYGKDFFEQARQREQQSYRQSYSQHPTVTRLPKTKSETPPRK
;
A
#
# COMPACT_ATOMS: atom_id res chain seq x y z
N MET A 1 33.88 -5.57 -11.49
CA MET A 1 33.52 -4.17 -11.82
C MET A 1 32.47 -4.18 -12.92
N MET A 2 31.18 -4.11 -12.56
CA MET A 2 30.06 -4.14 -13.52
C MET A 2 29.46 -2.73 -13.66
N LYS A 3 29.39 -2.24 -14.90
CA LYS A 3 28.79 -0.96 -15.27
C LYS A 3 27.27 -1.07 -15.15
N LEU A 4 26.67 -0.26 -14.28
CA LEU A 4 25.22 -0.06 -14.22
C LEU A 4 24.76 0.77 -15.43
N THR A 5 23.96 0.15 -16.30
CA THR A 5 23.19 0.80 -17.35
C THR A 5 22.05 1.62 -16.73
N LYS A 6 22.09 2.95 -16.94
CA LYS A 6 20.99 3.86 -16.61
C LYS A 6 19.79 3.56 -17.52
N LEU A 7 18.73 2.98 -16.97
CA LEU A 7 17.42 2.92 -17.62
C LEU A 7 16.80 4.33 -17.61
N PHE A 8 16.73 4.96 -18.77
CA PHE A 8 15.91 6.16 -18.99
C PHE A 8 14.43 5.77 -18.97
N LEU A 9 13.70 6.16 -17.92
CA LEU A 9 12.24 6.21 -17.99
C LEU A 9 11.85 7.35 -18.96
N ARG A 10 11.47 6.98 -20.18
CA ARG A 10 10.78 7.89 -21.09
C ARG A 10 9.37 8.14 -20.54
N SER A 11 9.16 9.36 -20.05
CA SER A 11 7.85 9.90 -19.70
C SER A 11 6.90 9.81 -20.90
N ILE A 12 5.86 8.99 -20.79
CA ILE A 12 4.79 8.89 -21.77
C ILE A 12 3.83 10.07 -21.51
N PRO A 13 3.62 11.01 -22.46
CA PRO A 13 2.60 12.03 -22.29
C PRO A 13 1.21 11.38 -22.43
N LEU A 14 0.44 11.37 -21.33
CA LEU A 14 -0.97 11.01 -21.35
C LEU A 14 -1.71 12.01 -22.27
N THR A 15 -2.14 11.55 -23.44
CA THR A 15 -2.95 12.36 -24.37
C THR A 15 -4.42 11.98 -24.13
N LEU A 16 -5.17 12.82 -23.42
CA LEU A 16 -6.59 12.61 -23.17
C LEU A 16 -7.40 13.24 -24.32
N LEU A 17 -8.07 12.42 -25.12
CA LEU A 17 -9.03 12.84 -26.14
C LEU A 17 -10.35 13.23 -25.48
N ILE A 18 -10.68 14.51 -25.47
CA ILE A 18 -12.00 15.01 -25.07
C ILE A 18 -12.79 15.28 -26.36
N LEU A 19 -13.82 14.46 -26.61
CA LEU A 19 -14.82 14.66 -27.65
C LEU A 19 -15.99 15.45 -27.01
N GLU A 20 -16.13 16.72 -27.37
CA GLU A 20 -17.36 17.48 -27.10
C GLU A 20 -18.05 17.82 -28.43
N GLY A 21 -19.38 17.66 -28.45
CA GLY A 21 -20.27 18.26 -29.44
C GLY A 21 -21.16 17.28 -30.20
N THR A 22 -22.38 17.08 -29.71
CA THR A 22 -23.54 16.82 -30.56
C THR A 22 -23.87 18.11 -31.33
N ALA A 23 -23.51 18.14 -32.61
CA ALA A 23 -23.96 19.16 -33.57
C ALA A 23 -24.73 18.46 -34.73
N PRO A 24 -25.75 19.12 -35.30
CA PRO A 24 -26.71 18.51 -36.21
C PRO A 24 -26.09 18.09 -37.56
N ALA A 25 -26.78 17.14 -38.20
CA ALA A 25 -26.41 16.53 -39.46
C ALA A 25 -26.48 17.53 -40.63
N SER A 26 -25.36 18.20 -40.94
CA SER A 26 -24.99 18.67 -42.30
C SER A 26 -23.74 19.55 -42.24
N LEU A 27 -22.57 18.94 -42.01
CA LEU A 27 -21.29 19.59 -42.26
C LEU A 27 -20.35 18.60 -42.97
N SER A 28 -19.81 19.04 -44.10
CA SER A 28 -18.97 18.26 -45.01
C SER A 28 -17.73 17.69 -44.32
N GLN A 29 -17.33 16.48 -44.72
CA GLN A 29 -16.23 15.70 -44.15
C GLN A 29 -14.83 16.35 -44.27
N ALA A 30 -14.67 17.47 -44.97
CA ALA A 30 -13.34 17.96 -45.36
C ALA A 30 -12.62 18.87 -44.34
N GLN A 31 -13.25 19.32 -43.25
CA GLN A 31 -12.61 20.29 -42.34
C GLN A 31 -12.89 20.10 -40.84
N ARG A 32 -13.09 18.85 -40.37
CA ARG A 32 -12.98 18.57 -38.92
C ARG A 32 -11.50 18.51 -38.52
N LYS A 33 -10.84 19.67 -38.52
CA LYS A 33 -9.51 19.86 -37.94
C LYS A 33 -9.67 19.83 -36.43
N THR A 34 -9.69 18.62 -35.85
CA THR A 34 -9.77 18.41 -34.40
C THR A 34 -8.55 19.06 -33.76
N ARG A 35 -8.73 20.28 -33.25
CA ARG A 35 -7.68 21.00 -32.54
C ARG A 35 -7.53 20.31 -31.19
N ILE A 36 -6.57 19.40 -31.09
CA ILE A 36 -6.19 18.79 -29.81
C ILE A 36 -5.59 19.92 -28.97
N ILE A 37 -6.42 20.55 -28.14
CA ILE A 37 -5.95 21.48 -27.12
C ILE A 37 -5.32 20.61 -26.04
N ARG A 38 -3.99 20.50 -26.05
CA ARG A 38 -3.24 19.92 -24.93
C ARG A 38 -3.38 20.86 -23.75
N VAL A 39 -4.38 20.63 -22.91
CA VAL A 39 -4.53 21.36 -21.65
C VAL A 39 -3.44 20.84 -20.71
N GLN A 40 -2.44 21.68 -20.45
CA GLN A 40 -1.42 21.40 -19.46
C GLN A 40 -2.08 21.45 -18.07
N PRO A 41 -1.91 20.44 -17.20
CA PRO A 41 -2.40 20.49 -15.84
C PRO A 41 -1.78 21.68 -15.09
N SER A 42 -2.54 22.27 -14.17
CA SER A 42 -2.05 23.38 -13.35
C SER A 42 -0.81 22.94 -12.54
N PRO A 43 0.08 23.89 -12.16
CA PRO A 43 1.20 23.58 -11.28
C PRO A 43 0.81 22.78 -10.02
N ALA A 44 -0.31 23.14 -9.38
CA ALA A 44 -0.83 22.45 -8.19
C ALA A 44 -1.26 20.99 -8.47
N VAL A 45 -1.88 20.72 -9.63
CA VAL A 45 -2.23 19.35 -10.03
C VAL A 45 -0.97 18.53 -10.34
N ARG A 46 0.05 19.14 -10.96
CA ARG A 46 1.33 18.48 -11.20
C ARG A 46 2.06 18.15 -9.91
N GLU A 47 2.06 19.05 -8.95
CA GLU A 47 2.63 18.82 -7.62
C GLU A 47 1.89 17.70 -6.88
N ALA A 48 0.55 17.66 -6.92
CA ALA A 48 -0.23 16.58 -6.33
C ALA A 48 0.11 15.20 -6.92
N ILE A 49 0.25 15.10 -8.25
CA ILE A 49 0.68 13.88 -8.95
C ILE A 49 2.11 13.49 -8.52
N GLN A 50 2.98 14.47 -8.32
CA GLN A 50 4.36 14.24 -7.90
C GLN A 50 4.45 13.76 -6.44
N ILE A 51 3.65 14.32 -5.53
CA ILE A 51 3.54 13.87 -4.13
C ILE A 51 3.15 12.38 -4.07
N ARG A 52 2.22 11.92 -4.93
CA ARG A 52 1.85 10.50 -5.01
C ARG A 52 3.01 9.60 -5.42
N SER A 53 3.85 10.04 -6.36
CA SER A 53 5.00 9.23 -6.81
C SER A 53 6.08 9.06 -5.72
N GLN A 54 6.08 9.94 -4.71
CA GLN A 54 7.05 9.97 -3.62
C GLN A 54 6.52 9.31 -2.33
N GLN A 55 5.77 8.21 -2.45
CA GLN A 55 5.13 7.48 -1.33
C GLN A 55 6.05 6.99 -0.19
N ASN A 56 7.35 7.31 -0.23
CA ASN A 56 8.29 6.94 0.82
C ASN A 56 8.68 8.17 1.65
N SER A 57 8.43 8.04 2.97
CA SER A 57 8.90 8.84 4.10
C SER A 57 8.19 10.17 4.42
N ASN A 58 7.57 10.16 5.60
CA ASN A 58 7.44 11.25 6.56
C ASN A 58 6.43 12.37 6.32
N GLY A 59 5.98 12.95 7.45
CA GLY A 59 4.87 13.89 7.57
C GLY A 59 4.95 15.17 6.75
N GLU A 60 6.07 15.43 6.06
CA GLU A 60 6.22 16.53 5.09
C GLU A 60 5.23 16.41 3.93
N ASN A 61 4.93 15.18 3.48
CA ASN A 61 3.97 14.95 2.40
C ASN A 61 2.53 15.37 2.78
N TYR A 62 2.17 15.33 4.07
CA TYR A 62 0.84 15.76 4.55
C TYR A 62 0.65 17.27 4.41
N ASN A 63 1.62 18.06 4.88
CA ASN A 63 1.53 19.51 4.83
C ASN A 63 1.55 20.01 3.38
N ARG A 64 2.36 19.41 2.51
CA ARG A 64 2.34 19.73 1.06
C ARG A 64 1.01 19.37 0.40
N ALA A 65 0.45 18.20 0.71
CA ALA A 65 -0.86 17.81 0.20
C ALA A 65 -2.00 18.75 0.68
N LEU A 66 -1.94 19.23 1.92
CA LEU A 66 -2.89 20.23 2.42
C LEU A 66 -2.77 21.58 1.71
N VAL A 67 -1.55 22.04 1.46
CA VAL A 67 -1.31 23.29 0.72
C VAL A 67 -1.85 23.17 -0.71
N ALA A 68 -1.49 22.09 -1.42
CA ALA A 68 -1.97 21.82 -2.78
C ALA A 68 -3.51 21.73 -2.86
N LEU A 69 -4.17 21.12 -1.86
CA LEU A 69 -5.63 21.07 -1.82
C LEU A 69 -6.25 22.46 -1.72
N LYS A 70 -5.70 23.31 -0.83
CA LYS A 70 -6.19 24.68 -0.62
C LYS A 70 -6.03 25.51 -1.89
N GLU A 71 -4.91 25.37 -2.59
CA GLU A 71 -4.66 26.06 -3.85
C GLU A 71 -5.61 25.61 -4.97
N ILE A 72 -5.86 24.31 -5.10
CA ILE A 72 -6.83 23.80 -6.10
C ILE A 72 -8.24 24.31 -5.80
N GLN A 73 -8.66 24.31 -4.52
CA GLN A 73 -9.97 24.84 -4.13
C GLN A 73 -10.12 26.34 -4.43
N GLN A 74 -9.08 27.13 -4.19
CA GLN A 74 -9.09 28.56 -4.48
C GLN A 74 -9.10 28.86 -5.99
N ASN A 75 -8.48 28.00 -6.79
CA ASN A 75 -8.38 28.17 -8.23
C ASN A 75 -9.50 27.49 -9.03
N ALA A 76 -10.30 26.61 -8.41
CA ALA A 76 -11.39 25.89 -9.07
C ALA A 76 -12.48 26.80 -9.67
N HIS A 77 -12.57 28.05 -9.20
CA HIS A 77 -13.48 29.06 -9.76
C HIS A 77 -12.95 29.70 -11.07
N ARG A 78 -11.67 29.47 -11.43
CA ARG A 78 -10.97 30.16 -12.52
C ARG A 78 -10.77 29.31 -13.77
N THR A 79 -11.09 28.02 -13.72
CA THR A 79 -10.71 27.03 -14.73
C THR A 79 -11.95 26.35 -15.30
N HIS A 80 -11.97 26.14 -16.62
CA HIS A 80 -13.04 25.39 -17.31
C HIS A 80 -12.82 23.87 -17.32
N ASN A 81 -11.91 23.34 -16.51
CA ASN A 81 -11.56 21.92 -16.50
C ASN A 81 -11.98 21.22 -15.20
N VAL A 82 -13.25 21.41 -14.82
CA VAL A 82 -13.87 20.96 -13.57
C VAL A 82 -13.66 19.46 -13.32
N LYS A 83 -13.65 18.63 -14.38
CA LYS A 83 -13.49 17.18 -14.25
C LYS A 83 -12.09 16.77 -13.76
N GLN A 84 -11.03 17.38 -14.31
CA GLN A 84 -9.65 17.08 -13.89
C GLN A 84 -9.39 17.56 -12.45
N GLU A 85 -9.94 18.71 -12.08
CA GLU A 85 -9.78 19.24 -10.73
C GLU A 85 -10.55 18.43 -9.69
N ALA A 86 -11.77 18.00 -10.00
CA ALA A 86 -12.53 17.11 -9.12
C ALA A 86 -11.79 15.78 -8.87
N GLU A 87 -11.13 15.24 -9.90
CA GLU A 87 -10.32 14.02 -9.77
C GLU A 87 -9.08 14.25 -8.89
N ALA A 88 -8.35 15.34 -9.10
CA ALA A 88 -7.20 15.72 -8.27
C ALA A 88 -7.60 15.96 -6.80
N ILE A 89 -8.72 16.66 -6.55
CA ILE A 89 -9.26 16.88 -5.20
C ILE A 89 -9.60 15.54 -4.53
N ARG A 90 -10.26 14.63 -5.26
CA ARG A 90 -10.60 13.30 -4.74
C ARG A 90 -9.34 12.53 -4.34
N GLU A 91 -8.32 12.55 -5.18
CA GLU A 91 -7.04 11.88 -4.94
C GLU A 91 -6.31 12.44 -3.72
N ILE A 92 -6.18 13.77 -3.62
CA ILE A 92 -5.56 14.42 -2.46
C ILE A 92 -6.32 14.07 -1.17
N ARG A 93 -7.66 14.09 -1.22
CA ARG A 93 -8.50 13.71 -0.08
C ARG A 93 -8.22 12.27 0.36
N THR A 94 -8.10 11.33 -0.57
CA THR A 94 -7.73 9.94 -0.27
C THR A 94 -6.36 9.85 0.41
N THR A 95 -5.36 10.58 -0.09
CA THR A 95 -4.02 10.62 0.53
C THR A 95 -4.07 11.15 1.97
N LEU A 96 -4.79 12.25 2.19
CA LEU A 96 -4.96 12.84 3.53
C LEU A 96 -5.66 11.86 4.48
N GLN A 97 -6.67 11.13 4.00
CA GLN A 97 -7.35 10.10 4.79
C GLN A 97 -6.40 8.97 5.18
N VAL A 98 -5.59 8.46 4.24
CA VAL A 98 -4.61 7.40 4.51
C VAL A 98 -3.58 7.85 5.55
N GLN A 99 -3.07 9.08 5.44
CA GLN A 99 -2.13 9.63 6.44
C GLN A 99 -2.77 9.86 7.80
N ALA A 100 -4.03 10.30 7.86
CA ALA A 100 -4.76 10.45 9.11
C ALA A 100 -4.94 9.09 9.80
N ILE A 101 -5.25 8.03 9.04
CA ILE A 101 -5.34 6.65 9.54
C ILE A 101 -4.00 6.21 10.11
N TYR A 102 -2.91 6.37 9.37
CA TYR A 102 -1.57 6.02 9.82
C TYR A 102 -1.23 6.69 11.17
N ARG A 103 -1.44 8.01 11.30
CA ARG A 103 -1.17 8.76 12.54
C ARG A 103 -2.07 8.31 13.71
N LYS A 104 -3.35 8.02 13.44
CA LYS A 104 -4.27 7.47 14.44
C LYS A 104 -3.72 6.17 15.02
N TRP A 105 -3.22 5.28 14.16
CA TRP A 105 -2.71 3.97 14.57
C TRP A 105 -1.34 4.04 15.27
N GLN A 106 -0.49 5.01 14.93
CA GLN A 106 0.68 5.34 15.76
C GLN A 106 0.27 5.73 17.19
N ASN A 107 -0.75 6.56 17.34
CA ASN A 107 -1.24 6.96 18.67
C ASN A 107 -1.84 5.80 19.45
N GLN A 108 -2.60 4.93 18.78
CA GLN A 108 -3.11 3.68 19.38
C GLN A 108 -1.96 2.81 19.91
N ALA A 109 -0.91 2.59 19.10
CA ALA A 109 0.26 1.84 19.53
C ALA A 109 0.91 2.45 20.77
N ARG A 110 1.09 3.77 20.81
CA ARG A 110 1.64 4.48 21.98
C ARG A 110 0.78 4.30 23.22
N GLN A 111 -0.55 4.30 23.10
CA GLN A 111 -1.46 4.08 24.23
C GLN A 111 -1.35 2.65 24.78
N GLU A 112 -1.22 1.66 23.90
CA GLU A 112 -1.05 0.26 24.32
C GLU A 112 0.29 0.01 24.99
N ILE A 113 1.38 0.61 24.47
CA ILE A 113 2.70 0.57 25.09
C ILE A 113 2.65 1.16 26.51
N LYS A 114 1.97 2.30 26.70
CA LYS A 114 1.76 2.91 28.02
C LYS A 114 0.99 1.99 28.97
N ALA A 115 0.07 1.20 28.44
CA ALA A 115 -0.67 0.18 29.18
C ALA A 115 0.12 -1.14 29.33
N GLY A 116 1.41 -1.17 28.99
CA GLY A 116 2.28 -2.33 29.13
C GLY A 116 2.08 -3.43 28.08
N ARG A 117 1.22 -3.21 27.07
CA ARG A 117 0.88 -4.21 26.05
C ARG A 117 1.77 -4.05 24.82
N LEU A 118 2.24 -5.18 24.29
CA LEU A 118 2.92 -5.27 23.01
C LEU A 118 2.06 -6.12 22.09
N GLY A 119 1.82 -5.62 20.88
CA GLY A 119 1.10 -6.38 19.89
C GLY A 119 1.51 -6.00 18.48
N LEU A 120 1.10 -6.82 17.52
CA LEU A 120 1.33 -6.60 16.10
C LEU A 120 0.03 -6.77 15.34
N ILE A 121 -0.15 -5.95 14.30
CA ILE A 121 -1.16 -6.19 13.28
C ILE A 121 -0.54 -7.10 12.21
N THR A 122 -1.19 -8.22 11.93
CA THR A 122 -0.74 -9.20 10.94
C THR A 122 -1.58 -9.15 9.68
N TYR A 123 -1.10 -9.79 8.61
CA TYR A 123 -1.90 -10.03 7.42
C TYR A 123 -1.58 -11.38 6.77
N GLY A 124 -2.44 -11.84 5.87
CA GLY A 124 -2.29 -13.13 5.21
C GLY A 124 -2.39 -14.29 6.20
N ARG A 125 -1.42 -15.22 6.20
CA ARG A 125 -1.41 -16.41 7.07
C ARG A 125 -0.97 -16.11 8.52
N GLY A 126 -1.31 -14.95 9.06
CA GLY A 126 -0.93 -14.57 10.43
C GLY A 126 0.54 -14.22 10.60
N TRP A 127 1.26 -13.98 9.51
CA TRP A 127 2.66 -13.56 9.60
C TRP A 127 2.71 -12.10 10.06
N SER A 128 3.64 -11.82 10.96
CA SER A 128 4.05 -10.43 11.16
C SER A 128 4.66 -9.89 9.87
N VAL A 129 4.58 -8.58 9.66
CA VAL A 129 5.26 -7.90 8.55
C VAL A 129 6.78 -8.11 8.54
N TYR A 130 7.32 -8.64 9.65
CA TYR A 130 8.73 -8.93 9.85
C TYR A 130 9.10 -10.39 9.58
N GLY A 131 8.18 -11.18 9.03
CA GLY A 131 8.47 -12.55 8.60
C GLY A 131 8.67 -13.52 9.77
N VAL A 132 8.06 -13.24 10.93
CA VAL A 132 7.94 -14.18 12.06
C VAL A 132 6.47 -14.53 12.24
N GLY A 133 6.15 -15.80 12.43
CA GLY A 133 4.79 -16.24 12.76
C GLY A 133 4.35 -15.64 14.08
N ILE A 134 3.17 -15.02 14.11
CA ILE A 134 2.68 -14.39 15.35
C ILE A 134 2.39 -15.43 16.43
N GLU A 135 2.02 -16.65 16.07
CA GLU A 135 1.84 -17.77 17.01
C GLU A 135 3.16 -18.11 17.72
N PHE A 136 4.30 -18.04 17.01
CA PHE A 136 5.61 -18.20 17.63
C PHE A 136 5.90 -17.07 18.61
N LEU A 137 5.55 -15.83 18.23
CA LEU A 137 5.74 -14.67 19.11
C LEU A 137 4.87 -14.77 20.37
N GLU A 138 3.58 -15.06 20.24
CA GLU A 138 2.63 -15.21 21.35
C GLU A 138 3.04 -16.31 22.34
N LYS A 139 3.60 -17.40 21.84
CA LYS A 139 4.02 -18.53 22.67
C LYS A 139 5.29 -18.22 23.48
N ASN A 140 6.22 -17.47 22.90
CA ASN A 140 7.56 -17.30 23.48
C ASN A 140 7.79 -15.92 24.10
N TYR A 141 6.92 -14.95 23.79
CA TYR A 141 7.03 -13.56 24.22
C TYR A 141 5.63 -13.02 24.52
N PRO A 142 5.49 -12.03 25.42
CA PRO A 142 4.21 -11.35 25.68
C PRO A 142 3.86 -10.36 24.56
N ILE A 143 3.91 -10.81 23.31
CA ILE A 143 3.59 -10.06 22.09
C ILE A 143 2.40 -10.73 21.44
N THR A 144 1.27 -10.04 21.36
CA THR A 144 0.01 -10.63 20.86
C THR A 144 -0.39 -10.13 19.48
N ARG A 145 -1.26 -10.89 18.82
CA ARG A 145 -1.98 -10.42 17.64
C ARG A 145 -3.05 -9.41 18.05
N THR A 146 -2.85 -8.14 17.71
CA THR A 146 -3.85 -7.09 17.98
C THR A 146 -5.00 -7.16 16.96
N LYS A 147 -4.65 -7.38 15.70
CA LYS A 147 -5.59 -7.45 14.58
C LYS A 147 -4.96 -8.27 13.46
N SER A 148 -5.77 -8.93 12.65
CA SER A 148 -5.29 -9.61 11.44
C SER A 148 -6.15 -9.25 10.25
N TYR A 149 -5.49 -8.99 9.13
CA TYR A 149 -6.13 -8.82 7.84
C TYR A 149 -5.96 -10.06 6.96
N GLY A 150 -6.81 -10.16 5.93
CA GLY A 150 -6.68 -11.16 4.87
C GLY A 150 -5.53 -10.84 3.89
N CYS A 151 -5.54 -11.50 2.73
CA CYS A 151 -4.49 -11.33 1.71
C CYS A 151 -4.68 -10.11 0.82
N MET A 152 -5.89 -9.57 0.71
CA MET A 152 -6.19 -8.39 -0.11
C MET A 152 -6.30 -7.17 0.80
N LEU A 153 -5.31 -6.28 0.72
CA LEU A 153 -5.22 -5.06 1.51
C LEU A 153 -5.38 -3.84 0.61
N GLY A 154 -6.20 -2.89 1.02
CA GLY A 154 -6.26 -1.57 0.43
C GLY A 154 -5.26 -0.61 1.10
N GLY A 155 -5.19 0.61 0.57
CA GLY A 155 -4.29 1.64 1.13
C GLY A 155 -4.63 2.05 2.56
N LYS A 156 -5.89 1.90 2.99
CA LYS A 156 -6.32 2.20 4.37
C LYS A 156 -5.77 1.16 5.34
N GLU A 157 -5.96 -0.13 5.03
CA GLU A 157 -5.50 -1.24 5.86
C GLU A 157 -3.98 -1.23 5.98
N MET A 158 -3.27 -0.98 4.87
CA MET A 158 -1.80 -0.81 4.89
C MET A 158 -1.37 0.34 5.82
N ALA A 159 -2.03 1.50 5.75
CA ALA A 159 -1.73 2.60 6.65
C ALA A 159 -1.98 2.26 8.13
N GLU A 160 -3.01 1.46 8.45
CA GLU A 160 -3.21 0.97 9.82
C GLU A 160 -2.04 0.09 10.28
N ILE A 161 -1.69 -0.89 9.45
CA ILE A 161 -0.62 -1.86 9.72
C ILE A 161 0.71 -1.12 9.92
N ASP A 162 1.09 -0.26 8.98
CA ASP A 162 2.37 0.45 9.00
C ASP A 162 2.44 1.39 10.20
N GLY A 163 1.39 2.19 10.43
CA GLY A 163 1.36 3.16 11.52
C GLY A 163 1.46 2.49 12.89
N TYR A 164 0.73 1.40 13.11
CA TYR A 164 0.78 0.68 14.38
C TYR A 164 2.09 -0.10 14.56
N ASN A 165 2.49 -0.88 13.56
CA ASN A 165 3.63 -1.79 13.67
C ASN A 165 4.98 -1.07 13.69
N GLU A 166 5.11 0.13 13.12
CA GLU A 166 6.34 0.92 13.20
C GLU A 166 6.68 1.28 14.67
N ILE A 167 5.68 1.77 15.40
CA ILE A 167 5.83 2.15 16.81
C ILE A 167 6.03 0.90 17.67
N MET A 168 5.21 -0.14 17.46
CA MET A 168 5.33 -1.38 18.22
C MET A 168 6.66 -2.09 17.99
N ARG A 169 7.16 -2.13 16.75
CA ARG A 169 8.47 -2.68 16.42
C ARG A 169 9.57 -1.97 17.18
N SER A 170 9.58 -0.64 17.14
CA SER A 170 10.58 0.17 17.83
C SER A 170 10.60 -0.13 19.33
N GLU A 171 9.43 -0.29 19.95
CA GLU A 171 9.32 -0.65 21.36
C GLU A 171 9.74 -2.09 21.66
N ILE A 172 9.38 -3.04 20.79
CA ILE A 172 9.80 -4.45 20.90
C ILE A 172 11.33 -4.55 20.81
N GLU A 173 11.94 -3.87 19.84
CA GLU A 173 13.40 -3.81 19.69
C GLU A 173 14.07 -3.12 20.88
N ARG A 174 13.44 -2.08 21.45
CA ARG A 174 13.93 -1.43 22.68
C ARG A 174 13.91 -2.39 23.88
N ARG A 175 12.89 -3.25 24.01
CA ARG A 175 12.73 -4.17 25.15
C ARG A 175 13.54 -5.46 25.02
N TYR A 176 13.63 -6.02 23.81
CA TYR A 176 14.23 -7.34 23.58
C TYR A 176 15.54 -7.30 22.78
N GLY A 177 15.95 -6.13 22.31
CA GLY A 177 17.17 -5.93 21.53
C GLY A 177 16.91 -5.60 20.06
N LYS A 178 17.83 -4.84 19.45
CA LYS A 178 17.69 -4.29 18.09
C LYS A 178 17.50 -5.37 17.01
N ASP A 179 18.06 -6.55 17.21
CA ASP A 179 17.98 -7.67 16.26
C ASP A 179 16.91 -8.70 16.64
N PHE A 180 15.97 -8.33 17.51
CA PHE A 180 14.96 -9.24 18.05
C PHE A 180 14.21 -10.03 16.98
N PHE A 181 13.67 -9.36 15.95
CA PHE A 181 12.87 -10.03 14.93
C PHE A 181 13.69 -11.00 14.08
N GLU A 182 14.97 -10.70 13.84
CA GLU A 182 15.87 -11.60 13.12
C GLU A 182 16.16 -12.85 13.96
N GLN A 183 16.49 -12.66 15.23
CA GLN A 183 16.73 -13.77 16.17
C GLN A 183 15.47 -14.62 16.37
N ALA A 184 14.29 -13.99 16.50
CA ALA A 184 13.02 -14.69 16.63
C ALA A 184 12.72 -15.52 15.38
N ARG A 185 12.96 -14.99 14.18
CA ARG A 185 12.83 -15.73 12.92
C ARG A 185 13.74 -16.94 12.87
N GLN A 186 15.01 -16.77 13.26
CA GLN A 186 15.98 -17.88 13.27
C GLN A 186 15.55 -18.99 14.24
N ARG A 187 15.07 -18.62 15.44
CA ARG A 187 14.55 -19.57 16.43
C ARG A 187 13.29 -20.29 15.94
N GLU A 188 12.37 -19.57 15.30
CA GLU A 188 11.17 -20.17 14.68
C GLU A 188 11.56 -21.19 13.61
N GLN A 189 12.49 -20.85 12.71
CA GLN A 189 12.98 -21.76 11.68
C GLN A 189 13.68 -22.99 12.27
N GLN A 190 14.47 -22.82 13.33
CA GLN A 190 15.11 -23.94 14.04
C GLN A 190 14.05 -24.85 14.67
N SER A 191 13.05 -24.29 15.34
CA SER A 191 11.95 -25.05 15.94
C SER A 191 11.17 -25.83 14.87
N TYR A 192 10.86 -25.18 13.74
CA TYR A 192 10.18 -25.83 12.62
C TYR A 192 10.98 -27.01 12.06
N ARG A 193 12.29 -26.83 11.83
CA ARG A 193 13.19 -27.89 11.34
C ARG A 193 13.24 -29.08 12.31
N GLN A 194 13.31 -28.82 13.62
CA GLN A 194 13.31 -29.85 14.64
C GLN A 194 12.00 -30.65 14.62
N SER A 195 10.85 -29.98 14.61
CA SER A 195 9.54 -30.65 14.52
C SER A 195 9.41 -31.49 13.25
N TYR A 196 9.93 -31.00 12.11
CA TYR A 196 9.91 -31.75 10.85
C TYR A 196 10.82 -32.99 10.87
N SER A 197 11.96 -32.91 11.56
CA SER A 197 12.89 -34.05 11.71
C SER A 197 12.34 -35.15 12.64
N GLN A 198 11.51 -34.78 13.62
CA GLN A 198 10.89 -35.71 14.56
C GLN A 198 9.60 -36.34 14.02
N HIS A 199 8.95 -35.68 13.07
CA HIS A 199 7.80 -36.20 12.34
C HIS A 199 8.03 -36.05 10.84
N PRO A 200 8.95 -36.83 10.23
CA PRO A 200 9.10 -36.85 8.79
C PRO A 200 7.75 -37.27 8.23
N THR A 201 7.05 -36.32 7.61
CA THR A 201 5.71 -36.57 7.11
C THR A 201 5.85 -37.68 6.10
N VAL A 202 5.30 -38.86 6.41
CA VAL A 202 5.23 -40.00 5.51
C VAL A 202 4.60 -39.46 4.24
N THR A 203 5.41 -39.32 3.20
CA THR A 203 4.94 -38.88 1.89
C THR A 203 4.16 -40.04 1.30
N ARG A 204 2.94 -40.27 1.78
CA ARG A 204 1.94 -41.01 1.01
C ARG A 204 1.46 -40.04 -0.05
N LEU A 205 2.16 -40.05 -1.19
CA LEU A 205 1.58 -39.59 -2.44
C LEU A 205 0.17 -40.20 -2.53
N PRO A 206 -0.88 -39.41 -2.83
CA PRO A 206 -2.19 -39.99 -3.09
C PRO A 206 -2.01 -41.01 -4.21
N LYS A 207 -2.29 -42.30 -3.92
CA LYS A 207 -2.43 -43.31 -4.96
C LYS A 207 -3.44 -42.74 -5.95
N THR A 208 -2.99 -42.43 -7.16
CA THR A 208 -3.85 -42.04 -8.27
C THR A 208 -4.87 -43.15 -8.44
N LYS A 209 -6.13 -42.89 -8.07
CA LYS A 209 -7.28 -43.71 -8.48
C LYS A 209 -7.49 -43.45 -9.98
N SER A 210 -6.67 -44.07 -10.80
CA SER A 210 -6.93 -44.26 -12.23
C SER A 210 -7.73 -45.55 -12.37
N GLU A 211 -9.04 -45.49 -12.14
CA GLU A 211 -9.96 -46.55 -12.56
C GLU A 211 -11.37 -45.96 -12.63
N THR A 212 -11.65 -45.28 -13.75
CA THR A 212 -13.01 -45.01 -14.18
C THR A 212 -13.42 -46.21 -15.04
N PRO A 213 -14.37 -47.07 -14.61
CA PRO A 213 -14.81 -48.17 -15.44
C PRO A 213 -15.60 -47.64 -16.66
N PRO A 214 -15.51 -48.31 -17.82
CA PRO A 214 -16.22 -47.89 -19.02
C PRO A 214 -17.73 -47.99 -18.80
N ARG A 215 -18.46 -46.92 -19.16
CA ARG A 215 -19.92 -46.96 -19.22
C ARG A 215 -20.34 -47.89 -20.36
N LYS A 216 -21.21 -48.85 -20.03
CA LYS A 216 -21.99 -49.63 -21.00
C LYS A 216 -23.15 -48.80 -21.53
#